data_AF-A0A653SF04-F1
#
_entry.id   AF-A0A653SF04-F1
#
_cell.length_a   1.000
_cell.length_b   1.000
_cell.length_c   1.000
_cell.angle_alpha   90.00
_cell.angle_beta   90.00
_cell.angle_gamma   90.00
#
_symmetry.space_group_name_H-M   'P 1'
#
loop_
_entity.id
_entity.type
_entity.pdbx_description
1 polymer ?
#
loop_
_entity_poly.entity_id
_entity_poly.type
_entity_poly.pdbx_seq_one_letter_code
_entity_poly.pdbx_strand_id
1 'polypeptide(L)'
;MHALPNPSRQPPRRLQPAASDAYAAIGWMEEFTELARLAIEEVDDETLRRRYEDELLRRAVYLRAAGLFEVMEIRHPALRAMLDDAR
;
A
#
# COMPACT_ATOMS: atom_id res chain seq x y z
N MET A 1 -18.37 54.87 -16.70
CA MET A 1 -17.22 53.94 -16.59
C MET A 1 -17.62 52.80 -15.67
N HIS A 2 -17.87 51.60 -16.20
CA HIS A 2 -18.26 50.44 -15.40
C HIS A 2 -17.01 49.75 -14.85
N ALA A 3 -16.88 49.68 -13.52
CA ALA A 3 -15.86 48.88 -12.85
C ALA A 3 -16.27 47.40 -12.88
N LEU A 4 -15.40 46.54 -13.40
CA LEU A 4 -15.57 45.09 -13.39
C LEU A 4 -15.41 44.55 -11.95
N PRO A 5 -16.30 43.66 -11.47
CA PRO A 5 -16.11 43.02 -10.18
C PRO A 5 -14.92 42.05 -10.21
N ASN A 6 -14.10 42.19 -9.17
CA ASN A 6 -12.91 41.40 -8.86
C ASN A 6 -13.21 39.88 -8.86
N PRO A 7 -12.44 39.03 -9.57
CA PRO A 7 -12.61 37.59 -9.47
C PRO A 7 -12.22 37.13 -8.07
N SER A 8 -13.20 36.59 -7.35
CA SER A 8 -13.07 36.02 -6.02
C SER A 8 -11.81 35.17 -5.91
N ARG A 9 -10.89 35.58 -5.04
CA ARG A 9 -9.76 34.76 -4.59
C ARG A 9 -10.35 33.48 -4.03
N GLN A 10 -10.30 32.40 -4.79
CA GLN A 10 -10.57 31.06 -4.27
C GLN A 10 -9.66 30.87 -3.05
N PRO A 11 -10.21 30.56 -1.86
CA PRO A 11 -9.37 30.21 -0.73
C PRO A 11 -8.53 28.98 -1.12
N PRO A 12 -7.29 28.85 -0.58
CA PRO A 12 -6.46 27.69 -0.88
C PRO A 12 -7.24 26.44 -0.54
N ARG A 13 -7.45 25.60 -1.57
CA ARG A 13 -8.06 24.29 -1.48
C ARG A 13 -7.34 23.57 -0.33
N ARG A 14 -8.02 23.35 0.82
CA ARG A 14 -7.47 22.49 1.88
C ARG A 14 -7.01 21.22 1.19
N LEU A 15 -5.71 20.90 1.26
CA LEU A 15 -5.19 19.62 0.78
C LEU A 15 -6.10 18.55 1.40
N GLN A 16 -6.83 17.87 0.53
CA GLN A 16 -7.98 17.06 0.91
C GLN A 16 -7.48 15.79 1.61
N PRO A 17 -8.14 15.32 2.69
CA PRO A 17 -7.79 14.08 3.39
C PRO A 17 -7.56 12.89 2.46
N ALA A 18 -8.35 12.80 1.38
CA ALA A 18 -8.24 11.76 0.36
C ALA A 18 -6.85 11.66 -0.32
N ALA A 19 -6.11 12.76 -0.46
CA ALA A 19 -4.76 12.72 -1.01
C ALA A 19 -3.76 12.13 0.00
N SER A 20 -3.94 12.44 1.29
CA SER A 20 -3.13 11.87 2.38
C SER A 20 -3.36 10.36 2.50
N ASP A 21 -4.61 9.92 2.40
CA ASP A 21 -4.98 8.51 2.44
C ASP A 21 -4.42 7.74 1.24
N ALA A 22 -4.39 8.36 0.05
CA ALA A 22 -3.80 7.77 -1.15
C ALA A 22 -2.27 7.59 -1.01
N TYR A 23 -1.54 8.58 -0.49
CA TYR A 23 -0.10 8.44 -0.27
C TYR A 23 0.22 7.42 0.82
N ALA A 24 -0.60 7.32 1.88
CA ALA A 24 -0.46 6.29 2.89
C ALA A 24 -0.66 4.89 2.29
N ALA A 25 -1.69 4.71 1.46
CA ALA A 25 -1.93 3.44 0.76
C ALA A 25 -0.76 3.05 -0.15
N ILE A 26 -0.16 4.00 -0.87
CA ILE A 26 1.05 3.76 -1.68
C ILE A 26 2.20 3.27 -0.80
N GLY A 27 2.48 3.95 0.32
CA GLY A 27 3.54 3.53 1.24
C GLY A 27 3.31 2.11 1.78
N TRP A 28 2.06 1.75 2.11
CA TRP A 28 1.75 0.39 2.57
C TRP A 28 1.96 -0.66 1.48
N MET A 29 1.61 -0.36 0.23
CA MET A 29 1.87 -1.25 -0.91
C MET A 29 3.37 -1.42 -1.17
N GLU A 30 4.15 -0.35 -1.06
CA GLU A 30 5.61 -0.38 -1.20
C GLU A 30 6.24 -1.26 -0.13
N GLU A 31 5.92 -1.05 1.14
CA GLU A 31 6.43 -1.87 2.24
C GLU A 31 6.07 -3.35 2.09
N PHE A 32 4.82 -3.64 1.70
CA PHE A 32 4.38 -5.01 1.43
C PHE A 32 5.18 -5.65 0.29
N THR A 33 5.40 -4.90 -0.80
CA THR A 33 6.13 -5.38 -1.98
C THR A 33 7.61 -5.63 -1.66
N GLU A 34 8.24 -4.77 -0.87
CA GLU A 34 9.63 -4.97 -0.45
C GLU A 34 9.77 -6.21 0.44
N LEU A 35 8.87 -6.44 1.39
CA LEU A 35 8.89 -7.67 2.19
C LEU A 35 8.66 -8.91 1.33
N ALA A 36 7.79 -8.84 0.33
CA ALA A 36 7.54 -9.94 -0.59
C ALA A 36 8.80 -10.28 -1.38
N ARG A 37 9.49 -9.25 -1.88
CA ARG A 37 10.74 -9.39 -2.60
C ARG A 37 11.82 -9.99 -1.71
N LEU A 38 12.00 -9.48 -0.49
CA LEU A 38 12.97 -10.00 0.48
C LEU A 38 12.70 -11.47 0.83
N ALA A 39 11.44 -11.86 1.06
CA ALA A 39 11.07 -13.25 1.33
C ALA A 39 11.33 -14.19 0.13
N ILE A 40 11.19 -13.69 -1.10
CA ILE A 40 11.43 -14.47 -2.33
C ILE A 40 12.94 -14.59 -2.64
N GLU A 41 13.68 -13.50 -2.47
CA GLU A 41 15.11 -13.42 -2.78
C GLU A 41 15.98 -14.09 -1.71
N GLU A 42 15.53 -14.13 -0.45
CA GLU A 42 16.27 -14.75 0.65
C GLU A 42 16.21 -16.29 0.56
N VAL A 43 17.31 -16.89 0.11
CA VAL A 43 17.45 -18.34 -0.08
C VAL A 43 18.45 -18.98 0.88
N ASP A 44 19.34 -18.19 1.48
CA ASP A 44 20.48 -18.69 2.25
C ASP A 44 20.23 -18.64 3.76
N ASP A 45 19.42 -17.69 4.25
CA ASP A 45 19.02 -17.58 5.65
C ASP A 45 17.52 -17.86 5.85
N GLU A 46 17.20 -19.12 6.15
CA GLU A 46 15.84 -19.57 6.46
C GLU A 46 15.20 -18.82 7.63
N THR A 47 15.99 -18.42 8.64
CA THR A 47 15.44 -17.69 9.80
C THR A 47 15.05 -16.28 9.41
N LEU A 48 15.86 -15.64 8.57
CA LEU A 48 15.57 -14.31 8.05
C LEU A 48 14.39 -14.33 7.08
N ARG A 49 14.33 -15.31 6.16
CA ARG A 49 13.20 -15.49 5.25
C ARG A 49 11.87 -15.59 6.00
N ARG A 50 11.81 -16.43 7.04
CA ARG A 50 10.60 -16.59 7.88
C ARG A 50 10.19 -15.29 8.57
N ARG A 51 11.15 -14.47 8.99
CA ARG A 51 10.83 -13.15 9.58
C ARG A 51 10.18 -12.22 8.56
N TYR A 52 10.64 -12.25 7.32
CA TYR A 52 10.02 -11.48 6.24
C TYR A 52 8.62 -12.02 5.91
N GLU A 53 8.44 -13.34 5.83
CA GLU A 53 7.13 -13.98 5.64
C GLU A 53 6.16 -13.59 6.76
N ASP A 54 6.56 -13.69 8.03
CA ASP A 54 5.74 -13.33 9.19
C ASP A 54 5.32 -11.85 9.15
N GLU A 55 6.25 -10.96 8.82
CA GLU A 55 5.99 -9.52 8.76
C GLU A 55 5.11 -9.15 7.56
N LEU A 56 5.28 -9.85 6.43
CA LEU A 56 4.43 -9.72 5.26
C LEU A 56 3.00 -10.14 5.58
N LEU A 57 2.81 -11.27 6.26
CA LEU A 57 1.49 -11.75 6.68
C LEU A 57 0.82 -10.78 7.66
N ARG A 58 1.57 -10.24 8.62
CA ARG A 58 1.05 -9.19 9.52
C ARG A 58 0.55 -7.97 8.75
N ARG A 59 1.30 -7.50 7.74
CA ARG A 59 0.87 -6.38 6.89
C ARG A 59 -0.32 -6.71 6.00
N ALA A 60 -0.37 -7.93 5.46
CA ALA A 60 -1.44 -8.37 4.57
C ALA A 60 -2.83 -8.17 5.20
N VAL A 61 -2.97 -8.38 6.52
CA VAL A 61 -4.23 -8.14 7.25
C VAL A 61 -4.72 -6.70 7.06
N TYR A 62 -3.84 -5.70 7.20
CA TYR A 62 -4.21 -4.29 7.04
C TYR A 62 -4.52 -3.94 5.59
N LEU A 63 -3.74 -4.44 4.64
CA LEU A 63 -4.01 -4.23 3.21
C LEU A 63 -5.35 -4.85 2.80
N ARG A 64 -5.72 -6.01 3.37
CA ARG A 64 -7.05 -6.63 3.17
C ARG A 64 -8.15 -5.77 3.76
N ALA A 65 -7.99 -5.28 4.99
CA ALA A 65 -8.97 -4.40 5.63
C ALA A 65 -9.18 -3.08 4.86
N ALA A 66 -8.14 -2.59 4.19
CA ALA A 66 -8.18 -1.41 3.32
C ALA A 66 -8.72 -1.68 1.90
N GLY A 67 -9.06 -2.93 1.55
CA GLY A 67 -9.53 -3.31 0.21
C GLY A 67 -8.45 -3.28 -0.87
N LEU A 68 -7.17 -3.14 -0.52
CA LEU A 68 -6.08 -2.98 -1.50
C LEU A 68 -5.86 -4.24 -2.35
N PHE A 69 -6.15 -5.42 -1.81
CA PHE A 69 -6.10 -6.67 -2.59
C PHE A 69 -7.17 -6.76 -3.69
N GLU A 70 -8.19 -5.91 -3.69
CA GLU A 70 -9.19 -5.87 -4.76
C GLU A 70 -8.67 -5.14 -6.01
N VAL A 71 -7.63 -4.33 -5.86
CA VAL A 71 -7.03 -3.51 -6.92
C VAL A 71 -5.61 -3.97 -7.31
N MET A 72 -5.08 -4.99 -6.65
CA MET A 72 -3.74 -5.53 -6.86
C MET A 72 -3.78 -7.01 -7.28
N GLU A 73 -2.87 -7.41 -8.16
CA GLU A 73 -2.71 -8.81 -8.59
C GLU A 73 -1.40 -9.39 -8.04
N ILE A 74 -1.48 -10.54 -7.34
CA ILE A 74 -0.31 -11.30 -6.89
C ILE A 74 -0.02 -12.44 -7.88
N ARG A 75 1.06 -12.29 -8.66
CA ARG A 75 1.45 -13.26 -9.71
C ARG A 75 2.38 -14.37 -9.23
N HIS A 76 3.06 -14.19 -8.09
CA HIS A 76 3.98 -15.19 -7.57
C HIS A 76 3.19 -16.33 -6.89
N PRO A 77 3.25 -17.58 -7.40
CA PRO A 77 2.31 -18.63 -6.99
C PRO A 77 2.45 -19.05 -5.53
N ALA A 78 3.68 -19.15 -5.02
CA ALA A 78 3.93 -19.50 -3.62
C ALA A 78 3.50 -18.37 -2.67
N LEU A 79 3.71 -17.11 -3.08
CA LEU A 79 3.28 -15.95 -2.29
C LEU A 79 1.74 -15.90 -2.21
N ARG A 80 1.07 -16.15 -3.34
CA ARG A 80 -0.39 -16.23 -3.39
C ARG A 80 -0.92 -17.33 -2.46
N ALA A 81 -0.35 -18.54 -2.53
CA ALA A 81 -0.75 -19.65 -1.66
C ALA A 81 -0.57 -19.29 -0.17
N MET A 82 0.58 -18.74 0.20
CA MET A 82 0.86 -18.32 1.58
C MET A 82 -0.13 -17.27 2.09
N LEU A 83 -0.49 -16.30 1.24
CA LEU A 83 -1.48 -15.27 1.58
C LEU A 83 -2.90 -15.83 1.71
N ASP A 84 -3.25 -16.83 0.89
CA ASP A 84 -4.54 -17.50 0.93
C ASP A 84 -4.68 -18.40 2.18
N ASP A 85 -3.60 -19.07 2.60
CA ASP A 85 -3.55 -19.89 3.81
C ASP A 85 -3.68 -19.06 5.10
N ALA A 86 -3.23 -17.80 5.07
CA ALA A 86 -3.31 -16.88 6.20
C ALA A 86 -4.65 -16.15 6.34
N ARG A 87 -5.65 -16.49 5.52
CA ARG A 87 -6.99 -15.87 5.51
C ARG A 87 -7.93 -16.52 6.51
#